data_AF-A0A7V1RGY0-F1
#
_entry.id   AF-A0A7V1RGY0-F1
#
_cell.length_a   1.000
_cell.length_b   1.000
_cell.length_c   1.000
_cell.angle_alpha   90.00
_cell.angle_beta   90.00
_cell.angle_gamma   90.00
#
_symmetry.space_group_name_H-M   'P 1'
#
loop_
_entity.id
_entity.type
_entity.pdbx_description
1 polymer ?
#
loop_
_entity_poly.entity_id
_entity_poly.type
_entity_poly.pdbx_seq_one_letter_code
_entity_poly.pdbx_strand_id
1 'polypeptide(L)'
;TPYDIAADLHDSLARLKTDYVDLYLLHRDDPSVPVGPIVEALNEHRAAGRIRAFGGSNWTHDRIRAACEYAEAHGLTGFAASSPNFSLAVRVKEVWAGCVSISGPAGAAAREFYRQRNMPVFAWSSLAGGFFSGRLTRQNKAEHTDYFDRIAVDANDCEENWQRLDRVRELAAAKGATPAQVALAWVMSEPLNLFALVGCRTAAEFRDNAAALSLPLTPREREYLDLRADSPA
;
A
#
# COMPACT_ATOMS: atom_id res chain seq x y z
N THR A 1 -6.22 -0.84 21.84
CA THR A 1 -6.48 -1.90 22.85
C THR A 1 -7.73 -2.68 22.48
N PRO A 2 -8.10 -3.80 23.15
CA PRO A 2 -9.39 -4.47 22.92
C PRO A 2 -10.60 -3.52 23.03
N TYR A 3 -10.57 -2.60 24.01
CA TYR A 3 -11.60 -1.57 24.17
C TYR A 3 -11.69 -0.65 22.95
N ASP A 4 -10.55 -0.12 22.48
CA ASP A 4 -10.54 0.80 21.32
C ASP A 4 -10.99 0.10 20.03
N ILE A 5 -10.59 -1.17 19.83
CA ILE A 5 -11.03 -1.97 18.67
C ILE A 5 -12.56 -2.09 18.67
N ALA A 6 -13.15 -2.41 19.83
CA ALA A 6 -14.59 -2.52 19.95
C ALA A 6 -15.28 -1.18 19.70
N ALA A 7 -14.80 -0.10 20.31
CA ALA A 7 -15.36 1.24 20.13
C ALA A 7 -15.31 1.69 18.66
N ASP A 8 -14.13 1.65 18.04
CA ASP A 8 -13.90 2.09 16.66
C ASP A 8 -14.71 1.27 15.65
N LEU A 9 -14.82 -0.05 15.86
CA LEU A 9 -15.61 -0.90 14.99
C LEU A 9 -17.10 -0.58 15.08
N HIS A 10 -17.68 -0.44 16.27
CA HIS A 10 -19.10 -0.09 16.41
C HIS A 10 -19.41 1.28 15.82
N ASP A 11 -18.51 2.26 16.03
CA ASP A 11 -18.60 3.58 15.39
C ASP A 11 -18.57 3.48 13.86
N SER A 12 -17.67 2.65 13.31
CA SER A 12 -17.55 2.43 11.87
C SER A 12 -18.81 1.78 11.29
N LEU A 13 -19.33 0.73 11.93
CA LEU A 13 -20.55 0.02 11.52
C LEU A 13 -21.77 0.95 11.53
N ALA A 14 -21.93 1.76 12.58
CA ALA A 14 -22.99 2.75 12.66
C ALA A 14 -22.92 3.79 11.53
N ARG A 15 -21.72 4.31 11.22
CA ARG A 15 -21.52 5.29 10.14
C ARG A 15 -21.72 4.69 8.74
N LEU A 16 -21.28 3.45 8.55
CA LEU A 16 -21.46 2.69 7.30
C LEU A 16 -22.89 2.15 7.13
N LYS A 17 -23.71 2.18 8.19
CA LYS A 17 -25.09 1.67 8.22
C LYS A 17 -25.17 0.19 7.81
N THR A 18 -24.25 -0.59 8.34
CA THR A 18 -24.14 -2.05 8.13
C THR A 18 -23.79 -2.71 9.44
N ASP A 19 -24.20 -3.96 9.63
CA ASP A 19 -23.88 -4.75 10.82
C ASP A 19 -22.55 -5.50 10.69
N TYR A 20 -21.94 -5.50 9.49
CA TYR A 20 -20.67 -6.16 9.25
C TYR A 20 -19.79 -5.45 8.21
N VAL A 21 -18.49 -5.76 8.25
CA VAL A 21 -17.52 -5.47 7.18
C VAL A 21 -16.84 -6.75 6.72
N ASP A 22 -16.53 -6.84 5.42
CA ASP A 22 -15.84 -8.01 4.87
C ASP A 22 -14.39 -8.11 5.36
N LEU A 23 -13.69 -6.98 5.45
CA LEU A 23 -12.30 -6.91 5.89
C LEU A 23 -12.10 -5.74 6.86
N TYR A 24 -11.65 -6.02 8.07
CA TYR A 24 -11.31 -5.02 9.06
C TYR A 24 -9.78 -4.95 9.27
N LEU A 25 -9.16 -3.81 8.94
CA LEU A 25 -7.71 -3.63 9.06
C LEU A 25 -7.39 -2.68 10.20
N LEU A 26 -6.60 -3.14 11.18
CA LEU A 26 -6.07 -2.26 12.23
C LEU A 26 -5.10 -1.25 11.63
N HIS A 27 -5.35 0.04 11.82
CA HIS A 27 -4.72 1.09 11.01
C HIS A 27 -3.20 1.26 11.23
N ARG A 28 -2.72 1.10 12.47
CA ARG A 28 -1.29 1.13 12.85
C ARG A 28 -1.06 0.22 14.05
N ASP A 29 0.15 -0.30 14.17
CA ASP A 29 0.56 -1.13 15.31
C ASP A 29 1.07 -0.26 16.46
N ASP A 30 0.86 -0.74 17.69
CA ASP A 30 1.61 -0.31 18.87
C ASP A 30 2.47 -1.50 19.32
N PRO A 31 3.78 -1.51 19.00
CA PRO A 31 4.68 -2.61 19.34
C PRO A 31 4.87 -2.80 20.85
N SER A 32 4.50 -1.82 21.68
CA SER A 32 4.59 -1.96 23.14
C SER A 32 3.49 -2.85 23.72
N VAL A 33 2.43 -3.12 22.94
CA VAL A 33 1.31 -3.96 23.34
C VAL A 33 1.48 -5.38 22.76
N PRO A 34 1.28 -6.44 23.58
CA PRO A 34 1.27 -7.81 23.09
C PRO A 34 0.21 -8.05 22.00
N VAL A 35 0.53 -8.87 21.00
CA VAL A 35 -0.42 -9.21 19.91
C VAL A 35 -1.61 -10.04 20.40
N GLY A 36 -1.44 -10.80 21.49
CA GLY A 36 -2.44 -11.77 21.95
C GLY A 36 -3.82 -11.17 22.21
N PRO A 37 -3.95 -10.19 23.12
CA PRO A 37 -5.23 -9.52 23.38
C PRO A 37 -5.85 -8.86 22.14
N ILE A 38 -5.03 -8.42 21.19
CA ILE A 38 -5.49 -7.83 19.93
C ILE A 38 -6.13 -8.92 19.05
N VAL A 39 -5.46 -10.07 18.91
CA VAL A 39 -5.94 -11.22 18.13
C VAL A 39 -7.21 -11.81 18.74
N GLU A 40 -7.28 -11.95 20.07
CA GLU A 40 -8.46 -12.41 20.79
C GLU A 40 -9.68 -11.51 20.52
N ALA A 41 -9.54 -10.19 20.70
CA ALA A 41 -10.61 -9.23 20.46
C ALA A 41 -11.12 -9.27 19.01
N LEU A 42 -10.22 -9.37 18.03
CA LEU A 42 -10.60 -9.51 16.62
C LEU A 42 -11.38 -10.82 16.37
N ASN A 43 -10.99 -11.92 17.02
CA ASN A 43 -11.72 -13.19 16.91
C ASN A 43 -13.10 -13.13 17.56
N GLU A 44 -13.28 -12.40 18.67
CA GLU A 44 -14.60 -12.17 19.27
C GLU A 44 -15.53 -11.43 18.29
N HIS A 45 -15.04 -10.36 17.65
CA HIS A 45 -15.83 -9.63 16.65
C HIS A 45 -16.12 -10.47 15.40
N ARG A 46 -15.19 -11.34 15.01
CA ARG A 46 -15.40 -12.31 13.92
C ARG A 46 -16.48 -13.33 14.29
N ALA A 47 -16.41 -13.92 15.48
CA ALA A 47 -17.40 -14.90 15.95
C ALA A 47 -18.80 -14.28 16.07
N ALA A 48 -18.87 -13.00 16.44
CA ALA A 48 -20.11 -12.23 16.48
C ALA A 48 -20.63 -11.80 15.08
N GLY A 49 -19.93 -12.13 13.99
CA GLY A 49 -20.35 -11.82 12.63
C GLY A 49 -20.14 -10.36 12.20
N ARG A 50 -19.49 -9.53 13.02
CA ARG A 50 -19.26 -8.10 12.75
C ARG A 50 -18.13 -7.86 11.73
N ILE A 51 -17.17 -8.79 11.65
CA ILE A 51 -16.08 -8.77 10.68
C ILE A 51 -15.92 -10.17 10.07
N ARG A 52 -15.73 -10.28 8.75
CA ARG A 52 -15.53 -11.60 8.11
C ARG A 52 -14.07 -12.02 8.06
N ALA A 53 -13.18 -11.08 7.75
CA ALA A 53 -11.74 -11.21 7.78
C ALA A 53 -11.12 -9.97 8.46
N PHE A 54 -9.88 -10.11 8.93
CA PHE A 54 -9.16 -8.99 9.53
C PHE A 54 -7.67 -9.05 9.25
N GLY A 55 -6.99 -7.93 9.48
CA GLY A 55 -5.57 -7.79 9.23
C GLY A 55 -4.99 -6.50 9.80
N GLY A 56 -3.80 -6.13 9.33
CA GLY A 56 -3.09 -4.93 9.79
C GLY A 56 -2.70 -4.01 8.63
N SER A 57 -2.89 -2.72 8.79
CA SER A 57 -2.32 -1.67 7.96
C SER A 57 -1.14 -1.06 8.71
N ASN A 58 -0.01 -0.84 8.04
CA ASN A 58 1.21 -0.34 8.69
C ASN A 58 1.74 -1.18 9.87
N TRP A 59 1.53 -2.50 9.82
CA TRP A 59 2.20 -3.43 10.73
C TRP A 59 3.49 -3.93 10.06
N THR A 60 4.56 -4.12 10.82
CA THR A 60 5.75 -4.78 10.30
C THR A 60 5.43 -6.25 10.00
N HIS A 61 6.11 -6.83 9.02
CA HIS A 61 5.90 -8.24 8.66
C HIS A 61 6.22 -9.20 9.84
N ASP A 62 7.14 -8.83 10.74
CA ASP A 62 7.41 -9.58 11.98
C ASP A 62 6.25 -9.50 12.97
N ARG A 63 5.58 -8.36 13.10
CA ARG A 63 4.40 -8.20 13.97
C ARG A 63 3.19 -8.94 13.42
N ILE A 64 3.00 -8.93 12.10
CA ILE A 64 2.00 -9.78 11.44
C ILE A 64 2.31 -11.26 11.66
N ARG A 65 3.58 -11.67 11.54
CA ARG A 65 4.01 -13.04 11.83
C ARG A 65 3.63 -13.45 13.26
N ALA A 66 3.98 -12.62 14.25
CA ALA A 66 3.68 -12.87 15.66
C ALA A 66 2.16 -13.00 15.92
N ALA A 67 1.33 -12.14 15.29
CA ALA A 67 -0.12 -12.23 15.42
C ALA A 67 -0.67 -13.54 14.84
N CYS A 68 -0.17 -13.98 13.68
CA CYS A 68 -0.59 -15.25 13.08
C CYS A 68 -0.11 -16.47 13.90
N GLU A 69 1.13 -16.47 14.37
CA GLU A 69 1.69 -17.54 15.22
C GLU A 69 0.94 -17.65 16.55
N TYR A 70 0.60 -16.51 17.16
CA TYR A 70 -0.24 -16.49 18.36
C TYR A 70 -1.62 -17.10 18.07
N ALA A 71 -2.27 -16.70 16.97
CA ALA A 71 -3.58 -17.22 16.61
C ALA A 71 -3.55 -18.75 16.42
N GLU A 72 -2.55 -19.26 15.70
CA GLU A 72 -2.37 -20.69 15.47
C GLU A 72 -2.20 -21.47 16.79
N ALA A 73 -1.34 -20.97 17.69
CA ALA A 73 -1.10 -21.62 18.98
C ALA A 73 -2.34 -21.66 19.90
N HIS A 74 -3.33 -20.80 19.67
CA HIS A 74 -4.55 -20.69 20.48
C HIS A 74 -5.81 -21.18 19.73
N GLY A 75 -5.66 -21.78 18.54
CA GLY A 75 -6.81 -22.25 17.75
C GLY A 75 -7.71 -21.13 17.23
N LEU A 76 -7.17 -19.93 17.07
CA LEU A 76 -7.85 -18.72 16.59
C LEU A 76 -7.57 -18.46 15.11
N THR A 77 -8.35 -17.55 14.50
CA THR A 77 -8.06 -17.05 13.15
C THR A 77 -6.94 -16.01 13.22
N GLY A 78 -5.93 -16.13 12.35
CA GLY A 78 -4.85 -15.15 12.19
C GLY A 78 -5.18 -14.02 11.22
N PHE A 79 -4.24 -13.10 11.01
CA PHE A 79 -4.41 -12.02 10.04
C PHE A 79 -4.51 -12.58 8.61
N ALA A 80 -5.54 -12.17 7.89
CA ALA A 80 -5.84 -12.60 6.54
C ALA A 80 -5.29 -11.66 5.46
N ALA A 81 -4.94 -10.42 5.81
CA ALA A 81 -4.44 -9.42 4.86
C ALA A 81 -3.50 -8.41 5.54
N SER A 82 -2.71 -7.72 4.72
CA SER A 82 -1.86 -6.60 5.13
C SER A 82 -2.08 -5.39 4.23
N SER A 83 -2.01 -4.17 4.77
CA SER A 83 -2.02 -2.93 3.99
C SER A 83 -0.82 -2.04 4.32
N PRO A 84 0.38 -2.33 3.78
CA PRO A 84 1.54 -1.45 3.85
C PRO A 84 1.51 -0.42 2.72
N ASN A 85 2.38 0.59 2.80
CA ASN A 85 2.68 1.42 1.64
C ASN A 85 3.54 0.63 0.67
N PHE A 86 3.17 0.69 -0.62
CA PHE A 86 4.01 0.20 -1.69
C PHE A 86 3.76 1.01 -2.96
N SER A 87 4.84 1.48 -3.56
CA SER A 87 4.87 2.22 -4.82
C SER A 87 6.23 2.10 -5.48
N LEU A 88 6.33 2.50 -6.75
CA LEU A 88 7.61 2.60 -7.45
C LEU A 88 8.59 3.59 -6.76
N ALA A 89 8.08 4.64 -6.11
CA ALA A 89 8.91 5.54 -5.33
C ALA A 89 9.37 4.86 -4.03
N VAL A 90 10.62 5.12 -3.66
CA VAL A 90 11.18 4.77 -2.35
C VAL A 90 11.10 6.01 -1.47
N ARG A 91 10.22 5.99 -0.48
CA ARG A 91 10.01 7.16 0.38
C ARG A 91 11.28 7.49 1.17
N VAL A 92 11.64 8.77 1.18
CA VAL A 92 12.80 9.29 1.92
C VAL A 92 12.42 9.95 3.24
N LYS A 93 11.14 10.28 3.41
CA LYS A 93 10.58 10.84 4.63
C LYS A 93 9.29 10.13 4.99
N GLU A 94 9.09 9.92 6.29
CA GLU A 94 7.87 9.31 6.78
C GLU A 94 6.69 10.27 6.57
N VAL A 95 5.59 9.74 6.03
CA VAL A 95 4.36 10.51 5.78
C VAL A 95 3.69 10.88 7.10
N TRP A 96 3.56 9.91 8.01
CA TRP A 96 3.05 10.05 9.37
C TRP A 96 3.71 9.00 10.25
N ALA A 97 3.89 9.28 11.55
CA ALA A 97 4.47 8.33 12.50
C ALA A 97 3.77 6.95 12.47
N GLY A 98 4.56 5.89 12.41
CA GLY A 98 4.10 4.51 12.38
C GLY A 98 3.69 4.01 10.99
N CYS A 99 4.19 4.63 9.92
CA CYS A 99 3.96 4.14 8.55
C CYS A 99 4.98 3.05 8.18
N VAL A 100 4.50 1.94 7.62
CA VAL A 100 5.38 0.89 7.09
C VAL A 100 5.37 0.95 5.57
N SER A 101 6.55 1.08 4.96
CA SER A 101 6.73 0.91 3.51
C SER A 101 7.39 -0.43 3.23
N ILE A 102 6.95 -1.07 2.17
CA ILE A 102 7.64 -2.22 1.58
C ILE A 102 8.21 -1.87 0.21
N SER A 103 8.45 -0.59 -0.10
CA SER A 103 9.12 -0.16 -1.33
C SER A 103 10.64 -0.28 -1.25
N GLY A 104 11.29 -0.34 -2.42
CA GLY A 104 12.76 -0.31 -2.53
C GLY A 104 13.49 -1.50 -1.90
N PRO A 105 14.83 -1.45 -1.79
CA PRO A 105 15.63 -2.56 -1.27
C PRO A 105 15.31 -2.91 0.20
N ALA A 106 15.06 -1.92 1.05
CA ALA A 106 14.75 -2.15 2.48
C ALA A 106 13.45 -2.94 2.70
N GLY A 107 12.50 -2.85 1.76
CA GLY A 107 11.25 -3.61 1.80
C GLY A 107 11.36 -5.07 1.34
N ALA A 108 12.53 -5.54 0.87
CA ALA A 108 12.67 -6.85 0.23
C ALA A 108 12.29 -8.02 1.15
N ALA A 109 12.70 -8.00 2.42
CA ALA A 109 12.35 -9.04 3.39
C ALA A 109 10.83 -9.12 3.64
N ALA A 110 10.16 -7.96 3.70
CA ALA A 110 8.71 -7.92 3.85
C ALA A 110 7.99 -8.45 2.60
N ARG A 111 8.43 -8.06 1.40
CA ARG A 111 7.89 -8.60 0.13
C ARG A 111 8.07 -10.12 0.06
N GLU A 112 9.23 -10.63 0.46
CA GLU A 112 9.49 -12.07 0.53
C GLU A 112 8.55 -12.79 1.50
N PHE A 113 8.34 -12.23 2.69
CA PHE A 113 7.38 -12.76 3.66
C PHE A 113 5.95 -12.86 3.07
N TYR A 114 5.47 -11.82 2.40
CA TYR A 114 4.13 -11.81 1.80
C TYR A 114 4.02 -12.81 0.65
N ARG A 115 5.07 -12.94 -0.17
CA ARG A 115 5.17 -13.92 -1.25
C ARG A 115 5.07 -15.36 -0.74
N GLN A 116 5.84 -15.71 0.28
CA GLN A 116 5.84 -17.06 0.87
C GLN A 116 4.48 -17.44 1.47
N ARG A 117 3.80 -16.48 2.09
CA ARG A 117 2.47 -16.70 2.70
C ARG A 117 1.31 -16.57 1.72
N ASN A 118 1.56 -16.13 0.49
CA ASN A 118 0.53 -15.73 -0.48
C ASN A 118 -0.53 -14.77 0.13
N MET A 119 -0.11 -13.93 1.08
CA MET A 119 -1.01 -13.06 1.84
C MET A 119 -1.44 -11.87 0.97
N PRO A 120 -2.74 -11.56 0.87
CA PRO A 120 -3.24 -10.35 0.22
C PRO A 120 -2.56 -9.08 0.76
N VAL A 121 -2.00 -8.29 -0.14
CA VAL A 121 -1.36 -6.99 0.14
C VAL A 121 -2.17 -5.88 -0.50
N PHE A 122 -2.82 -5.05 0.31
CA PHE A 122 -3.54 -3.86 -0.12
C PHE A 122 -2.61 -2.65 -0.07
N ALA A 123 -1.92 -2.37 -1.18
CA ALA A 123 -0.87 -1.35 -1.26
C ALA A 123 -1.45 0.07 -1.25
N TRP A 124 -1.30 0.81 -0.15
CA TRP A 124 -1.75 2.20 -0.08
C TRP A 124 -0.72 3.18 -0.64
N SER A 125 -1.21 4.30 -1.18
CA SER A 125 -0.41 5.27 -1.95
C SER A 125 0.39 4.62 -3.07
N SER A 126 -0.27 3.76 -3.87
CA SER A 126 0.36 3.07 -5.01
C SER A 126 0.93 4.02 -6.07
N LEU A 127 0.41 5.26 -6.15
CA LEU A 127 0.94 6.36 -6.97
C LEU A 127 1.83 7.35 -6.20
N ALA A 128 2.34 6.94 -5.03
CA ALA A 128 3.19 7.75 -4.14
C ALA A 128 2.59 9.13 -3.80
N GLY A 129 1.32 9.15 -3.37
CA GLY A 129 0.60 10.39 -3.02
C GLY A 129 0.27 11.28 -4.23
N GLY A 130 0.41 10.76 -5.45
CA GLY A 130 0.21 11.52 -6.69
C GLY A 130 1.52 11.95 -7.35
N PHE A 131 2.69 11.56 -6.80
CA PHE A 131 3.99 11.81 -7.44
C PHE A 131 4.06 11.27 -8.87
N PHE A 132 3.48 10.10 -9.13
CA PHE A 132 3.39 9.52 -10.48
C PHE A 132 2.09 9.84 -11.22
N SER A 133 1.30 10.82 -10.77
CA SER A 133 0.04 11.20 -11.46
C SER A 133 0.25 11.89 -12.81
N GLY A 134 1.48 12.34 -13.09
CA GLY A 134 1.81 13.19 -14.24
C GLY A 134 1.72 14.70 -13.96
N ARG A 135 1.07 15.10 -12.85
CA ARG A 135 0.91 16.51 -12.46
C ARG A 135 2.17 17.13 -11.83
N LEU A 136 2.96 16.33 -11.12
CA LEU A 136 4.19 16.79 -10.44
C LEU A 136 5.42 16.71 -11.37
N THR A 137 6.28 17.72 -11.31
CA THR A 137 7.59 17.79 -11.98
C THR A 137 8.60 18.42 -11.02
N ARG A 138 9.90 18.27 -11.32
CA ARG A 138 10.95 18.97 -10.57
C ARG A 138 10.74 20.49 -10.59
N GLN A 139 10.21 21.01 -11.70
CA GLN A 139 10.04 22.44 -11.95
C GLN A 139 8.83 23.02 -11.22
N ASN A 140 7.72 22.29 -11.13
CA ASN A 140 6.47 22.80 -10.57
C ASN A 140 6.20 22.36 -9.12
N LYS A 141 7.07 21.55 -8.51
CA LYS A 141 6.83 21.00 -7.15
C LYS A 141 6.51 22.07 -6.09
N ALA A 142 7.06 23.28 -6.23
CA ALA A 142 6.80 24.40 -5.32
C ALA A 142 5.41 25.04 -5.50
N GLU A 143 4.77 24.85 -6.65
CA GLU A 143 3.42 25.35 -6.96
C GLU A 143 2.33 24.47 -6.30
N HIS A 144 2.69 23.23 -5.97
CA HIS A 144 1.83 22.22 -5.37
C HIS A 144 1.74 22.37 -3.85
N THR A 145 0.93 23.34 -3.41
CA THR A 145 0.91 23.79 -2.01
C THR A 145 -0.17 23.17 -1.13
N ASP A 146 -1.10 22.40 -1.69
CA ASP A 146 -2.14 21.71 -0.92
C ASP A 146 -1.53 20.71 0.09
N TYR A 147 -2.23 20.44 1.19
CA TYR A 147 -1.72 19.59 2.28
C TYR A 147 -1.19 18.23 1.79
N PHE A 148 -1.98 17.52 0.99
CA PHE A 148 -1.60 16.20 0.46
C PHE A 148 -0.50 16.29 -0.60
N ASP A 149 -0.44 17.39 -1.34
CA ASP A 149 0.59 17.62 -2.35
C ASP A 149 1.95 17.81 -1.69
N ARG A 150 2.02 18.64 -0.63
CA ARG A 150 3.25 18.83 0.15
C ARG A 150 3.72 17.53 0.77
N ILE A 151 2.82 16.72 1.32
CA ILE A 151 3.17 15.39 1.84
C ILE A 151 3.74 14.50 0.73
N ALA A 152 3.12 14.48 -0.45
CA ALA A 152 3.58 13.67 -1.56
C ALA A 152 4.96 14.12 -2.06
N VAL A 153 5.23 15.43 -2.13
CA VAL A 153 6.54 15.95 -2.49
C VAL A 153 7.56 15.60 -1.41
N ASP A 154 7.34 16.03 -0.17
CA ASP A 154 8.25 15.82 0.96
C ASP A 154 8.64 14.35 1.16
N ALA A 155 7.69 13.42 1.01
CA ALA A 155 7.93 12.00 1.19
C ALA A 155 8.81 11.39 0.09
N ASN A 156 8.85 12.00 -1.10
CA ASN A 156 9.45 11.41 -2.30
C ASN A 156 10.54 12.28 -2.95
N ASP A 157 10.82 13.49 -2.44
CA ASP A 157 11.76 14.46 -3.02
C ASP A 157 13.23 14.01 -2.86
N CYS A 158 13.67 13.11 -3.73
CA CYS A 158 15.06 12.71 -3.90
C CYS A 158 15.34 12.43 -5.38
N GLU A 159 16.61 12.53 -5.78
CA GLU A 159 16.99 12.44 -7.19
C GLU A 159 16.60 11.09 -7.80
N GLU A 160 16.72 9.99 -7.07
CA GLU A 160 16.36 8.66 -7.55
C GLU A 160 14.86 8.56 -7.87
N ASN A 161 13.98 9.14 -7.04
CA ASN A 161 12.55 9.12 -7.32
C ASN A 161 12.20 10.02 -8.52
N TRP A 162 12.86 11.17 -8.66
CA TRP A 162 12.67 11.98 -9.84
C TRP A 162 13.17 11.30 -11.11
N GLN A 163 14.29 10.56 -11.03
CA GLN A 163 14.75 9.72 -12.12
C GLN A 163 13.72 8.64 -12.47
N ARG A 164 13.12 7.97 -11.47
CA ARG A 164 12.00 7.02 -11.71
C ARG A 164 10.83 7.69 -12.42
N LEU A 165 10.47 8.94 -12.05
CA LEU A 165 9.41 9.68 -12.72
C LEU A 165 9.75 10.02 -14.18
N ASP A 166 11.00 10.37 -14.48
CA ASP A 166 11.45 10.60 -15.85
C ASP A 166 11.32 9.32 -16.69
N ARG A 167 11.77 8.17 -16.15
CA ARG A 167 11.66 6.86 -16.80
C ARG A 167 10.21 6.44 -17.01
N VAL A 168 9.33 6.71 -16.04
CA VAL A 168 7.88 6.51 -16.17
C VAL A 168 7.32 7.34 -17.32
N ARG A 169 7.70 8.61 -17.44
CA ARG A 169 7.25 9.49 -18.51
C ARG A 169 7.74 9.03 -19.89
N GLU A 170 9.00 8.64 -19.99
CA GLU A 170 9.58 8.11 -21.22
C GLU A 170 8.81 6.86 -21.70
N LEU A 171 8.62 5.88 -20.80
CA LEU A 171 7.92 4.64 -21.14
C LEU A 171 6.43 4.87 -21.42
N ALA A 172 5.80 5.80 -20.69
CA ALA A 172 4.42 6.19 -20.93
C ALA A 172 4.25 6.76 -22.35
N ALA A 173 5.14 7.66 -22.77
CA ALA A 173 5.13 8.21 -24.13
C ALA A 173 5.34 7.11 -25.19
N ALA A 174 6.30 6.21 -24.98
CA ALA A 174 6.58 5.11 -25.90
C ALA A 174 5.39 4.13 -26.06
N LYS A 175 4.60 3.94 -25.01
CA LYS A 175 3.44 3.02 -25.00
C LYS A 175 2.10 3.71 -25.28
N GLY A 176 2.07 5.03 -25.48
CA GLY A 176 0.82 5.78 -25.60
C GLY A 176 -0.05 5.73 -24.33
N ALA A 177 0.58 5.64 -23.16
CA ALA A 177 -0.03 5.53 -21.85
C ALA A 177 0.18 6.80 -21.01
N THR A 178 -0.47 6.88 -19.85
CA THR A 178 -0.22 7.94 -18.86
C THR A 178 0.85 7.53 -17.84
N PRO A 179 1.52 8.48 -17.18
CA PRO A 179 2.45 8.18 -16.09
C PRO A 179 1.82 7.32 -14.98
N ALA A 180 0.55 7.59 -14.65
CA ALA A 180 -0.18 6.85 -13.63
C ALA A 180 -0.39 5.38 -14.05
N GLN A 181 -0.74 5.13 -15.31
CA GLN A 181 -0.88 3.77 -15.85
C GLN A 181 0.41 2.97 -15.75
N VAL A 182 1.55 3.55 -16.16
CA VAL A 182 2.84 2.87 -16.11
C VAL A 182 3.27 2.58 -14.67
N ALA A 183 3.14 3.54 -13.76
CA ALA A 183 3.51 3.33 -12.36
C ALA A 183 2.63 2.29 -11.66
N LEU A 184 1.32 2.26 -11.94
CA LEU A 184 0.42 1.23 -11.40
C LEU A 184 0.66 -0.13 -12.03
N ALA A 185 0.91 -0.20 -13.34
CA ALA A 185 1.29 -1.44 -14.01
C ALA A 185 2.57 -2.02 -13.38
N TRP A 186 3.55 -1.18 -13.03
CA TRP A 186 4.73 -1.63 -12.29
C TRP A 186 4.37 -2.21 -10.92
N VAL A 187 3.57 -1.51 -10.12
CA VAL A 187 3.15 -1.98 -8.78
C VAL A 187 2.42 -3.32 -8.87
N MET A 188 1.49 -3.47 -9.82
CA MET A 188 0.69 -4.68 -10.01
C MET A 188 1.48 -5.84 -10.64
N SER A 189 2.65 -5.57 -11.23
CA SER A 189 3.50 -6.59 -11.84
C SER A 189 4.45 -7.30 -10.88
N GLU A 190 4.53 -6.82 -9.63
CA GLU A 190 5.31 -7.46 -8.59
C GLU A 190 4.71 -8.82 -8.23
N PRO A 191 5.54 -9.84 -7.95
CA PRO A 191 5.08 -11.21 -7.71
C PRO A 191 4.49 -11.38 -6.29
N LEU A 192 3.46 -10.59 -5.99
CA LEU A 192 2.72 -10.54 -4.74
C LEU A 192 1.23 -10.74 -5.04
N ASN A 193 0.48 -11.28 -4.09
CA ASN A 193 -0.98 -11.25 -4.11
C ASN A 193 -1.47 -9.83 -3.80
N LEU A 194 -1.31 -8.93 -4.77
CA LEU A 194 -1.34 -7.48 -4.54
C LEU A 194 -2.58 -6.83 -5.12
N PHE A 195 -3.15 -5.91 -4.33
CA PHE A 195 -4.25 -5.04 -4.69
C PHE A 195 -3.79 -3.59 -4.50
N ALA A 196 -3.59 -2.86 -5.60
CA ALA A 196 -3.24 -1.44 -5.53
C ALA A 196 -4.45 -0.62 -5.07
N LEU A 197 -4.32 0.05 -3.91
CA LEU A 197 -5.30 1.04 -3.46
C LEU A 197 -4.97 2.38 -4.11
N VAL A 198 -5.89 2.86 -4.93
CA VAL A 198 -5.74 4.08 -5.73
C VAL A 198 -6.83 5.10 -5.39
N GLY A 199 -6.43 6.35 -5.28
CA GLY A 199 -7.36 7.48 -5.18
C GLY A 199 -7.53 8.16 -6.53
N CYS A 200 -8.70 8.73 -6.76
CA CYS A 200 -9.00 9.59 -7.89
C CYS A 200 -9.94 10.72 -7.45
N ARG A 201 -9.73 11.91 -7.98
CA ARG A 201 -10.59 13.10 -7.80
C ARG A 201 -11.49 13.33 -9.02
N THR A 202 -11.15 12.73 -10.16
CA THR A 202 -11.91 12.88 -11.40
C THR A 202 -12.21 11.53 -12.05
N ALA A 203 -13.26 11.50 -12.88
CA ALA A 203 -13.59 10.30 -13.66
C ALA A 203 -12.49 9.92 -14.67
N ALA A 204 -11.70 10.90 -15.14
CA ALA A 204 -10.56 10.64 -16.01
C ALA A 204 -9.45 9.88 -15.27
N GLU A 205 -9.08 10.34 -14.08
CA GLU A 205 -8.10 9.65 -13.22
C GLU A 205 -8.55 8.22 -12.89
N PHE A 206 -9.84 8.01 -12.62
CA PHE A 206 -10.37 6.66 -12.41
C PHE A 206 -10.16 5.76 -13.65
N ARG A 207 -10.51 6.24 -14.85
CA ARG A 207 -10.32 5.49 -16.09
C ARG A 207 -8.86 5.17 -16.36
N ASP A 208 -7.97 6.14 -16.12
CA ASP A 208 -6.53 5.93 -16.29
C ASP A 208 -6.01 4.87 -15.32
N ASN A 209 -6.39 4.96 -14.03
CA ASN A 209 -6.01 3.96 -13.03
C ASN A 209 -6.51 2.55 -13.40
N ALA A 210 -7.76 2.43 -13.88
CA ALA A 210 -8.32 1.14 -14.29
C ALA A 210 -7.62 0.55 -15.53
N ALA A 211 -7.28 1.39 -16.50
CA ALA A 211 -6.61 0.98 -17.73
C ALA A 211 -5.18 0.44 -17.49
N ALA A 212 -4.56 0.75 -16.34
CA ALA A 212 -3.27 0.17 -15.94
C ALA A 212 -3.28 -1.38 -15.94
N LEU A 213 -4.44 -2.00 -15.66
CA LEU A 213 -4.60 -3.47 -15.68
C LEU A 213 -4.37 -4.09 -17.06
N SER A 214 -4.49 -3.30 -18.13
CA SER A 214 -4.31 -3.75 -19.52
C SER A 214 -2.94 -3.39 -20.09
N LEU A 215 -2.01 -2.90 -19.25
CA LEU A 215 -0.68 -2.46 -19.67
C LEU A 215 0.40 -3.44 -19.19
N PRO A 216 0.77 -4.46 -19.99
CA PRO A 216 1.84 -5.36 -19.61
C PRO A 216 3.20 -4.65 -19.68
N LEU A 217 4.03 -4.92 -18.67
CA LEU A 217 5.43 -4.49 -18.63
C LEU A 217 6.34 -5.71 -18.76
N THR A 218 7.37 -5.60 -19.59
CA THR A 218 8.41 -6.64 -19.67
C THR A 218 9.27 -6.64 -18.41
N PRO A 219 9.97 -7.75 -18.08
CA PRO A 219 10.92 -7.77 -16.98
C PRO A 219 11.95 -6.63 -17.06
N ARG A 220 12.44 -6.35 -18.27
CA ARG A 220 13.42 -5.29 -18.54
C ARG A 220 12.86 -3.89 -18.29
N GLU A 221 11.63 -3.64 -18.74
CA GLU A 221 10.93 -2.37 -18.45
C GLU A 221 10.73 -2.16 -16.95
N ARG A 222 10.41 -3.22 -16.20
CA ARG A 222 10.27 -3.12 -14.74
C ARG A 222 11.59 -2.80 -14.04
N GLU A 223 12.67 -3.44 -14.46
CA GLU A 223 14.02 -3.15 -13.95
C GLU A 223 14.45 -1.73 -14.30
N TYR A 224 14.16 -1.28 -15.53
CA TYR A 224 14.41 0.09 -15.96
C TYR A 224 13.63 1.10 -15.10
N LEU A 225 12.33 0.90 -14.90
CA LEU A 225 11.54 1.79 -14.03
C LEU A 225 12.08 1.84 -12.59
N ASP A 226 12.60 0.74 -12.06
CA ASP A 226 13.13 0.61 -10.69
C ASP A 226 14.64 0.92 -10.55
N LEU A 227 15.26 1.53 -11.57
CA LEU A 227 16.70 1.88 -11.58
C LEU A 227 17.67 0.69 -11.51
N ARG A 228 17.22 -0.52 -11.88
CA ARG A 228 18.03 -1.74 -11.94
C ARG A 228 18.56 -2.05 -13.34
N ALA A 229 18.09 -1.35 -14.35
CA ALA A 229 18.59 -1.40 -15.73
C ALA A 229 18.73 0.00 -16.32
N ASP A 230 19.68 0.20 -17.22
CA ASP A 230 19.89 1.52 -17.87
C ASP A 230 19.00 1.75 -19.09
N SER A 231 18.36 0.70 -19.61
CA SER A 231 17.52 0.72 -20.81
C SER A 231 16.26 -0.14 -20.63
N PRO A 232 15.09 0.26 -21.19
CA PRO A 232 13.88 -0.55 -21.21
C PRO A 232 13.90 -1.68 -22.27
N ALA A 233 14.83 -1.61 -23.22
CA ALA A 233 15.13 -2.66 -24.21
C ALA A 233 16.17 -3.66 -23.68
#